data_AF-A0A1Z8AKW9-F1
#
_entry.id   AF-A0A1Z8AKW9-F1
#
_cell.length_a   1.000
_cell.length_b   1.000
_cell.length_c   1.000
_cell.angle_alpha   90.00
_cell.angle_beta   90.00
_cell.angle_gamma   90.00
#
_symmetry.space_group_name_H-M   'P 1'
#
loop_
_entity.id
_entity.type
_entity.pdbx_description
1 polymer ?
#
loop_
_entity_poly.entity_id
_entity_poly.type
_entity_poly.pdbx_seq_one_letter_code
_entity_poly.pdbx_strand_id
1 'polypeptide(L)'
;MILRNIFIFIYLFITVLLFSTFEATLELWLAFFGNAVLLTFITYYHIFIEKSYSPFLSAYIVFSFLFFLVAPVTQANVLAPLENGLFDHYFPYKEHLFLKANGLVAIFHICFFLFYIGIKSLIKKKPSQVPIQEIKISSLLRNTVLIILISVIIVVISYPFIVEELARPEYLPSSFSPGAQLIQKKILFVIPLAGIVLCKYLFDKKGISTQIWIINLFIMLLLFVLLFYFKNPLVEKRNALGPIYILLIFLFFPKLLNSNVKMSLTLFIIMIVFFPLAQIITHSDYGISEMLENPSLFSNVIDKGAMSKGFMSLNYDAFCNMGIVIEIVEERGLFYGFQLLSAFLFFIPRGIWEGKPDSSGIIVGDYLIEKYDYYFANLSNPVIAEGYMNFGIFGVVLMALMLAIAMIFFMTWLNSADYLKKAVAFYFAMHLLFLLRGDFTNGYSYFVGTLIGLYAIPKLIMKLSNFFFDQKVWVSKKN
;
A
#
# COMPACT_ATOMS: atom_id res chain seq x y z
N MET A 1 12.81 -23.99 9.25
CA MET A 1 13.83 -24.19 8.20
C MET A 1 13.16 -24.49 6.86
N ILE A 2 12.31 -25.53 6.79
CA ILE A 2 11.58 -25.96 5.57
C ILE A 2 10.88 -24.79 4.84
N LEU A 3 10.01 -24.04 5.53
CA LEU A 3 9.26 -22.93 4.89
C LEU A 3 10.18 -21.83 4.30
N ARG A 4 11.33 -21.57 4.94
CA ARG A 4 12.30 -20.58 4.45
C ARG A 4 12.90 -21.04 3.13
N ASN A 5 13.28 -22.32 3.07
CA ASN A 5 13.87 -22.93 1.89
C ASN A 5 12.85 -23.02 0.75
N ILE A 6 11.58 -23.35 1.05
CA ILE A 6 10.50 -23.37 0.05
C ILE A 6 10.31 -21.98 -0.57
N PHE A 7 10.19 -20.93 0.26
CA PHE A 7 10.00 -19.57 -0.26
C PHE A 7 11.16 -19.15 -1.18
N ILE A 8 12.40 -19.38 -0.74
CA ILE A 8 13.60 -19.02 -1.51
C ILE A 8 13.72 -19.86 -2.78
N PHE A 9 13.37 -21.14 -2.73
CA PHE A 9 13.31 -21.99 -3.91
C PHE A 9 12.31 -21.45 -4.94
N ILE A 10 11.08 -21.12 -4.53
CA ILE A 10 10.06 -20.54 -5.42
C ILE A 10 10.55 -19.21 -6.01
N TYR A 11 11.08 -18.32 -5.15
CA TYR A 11 11.61 -17.02 -5.55
C TYR A 11 12.74 -17.17 -6.61
N LEU A 12 13.72 -18.02 -6.35
CA LEU A 12 14.85 -18.25 -7.25
C LEU A 12 14.42 -18.99 -8.52
N PHE A 13 13.52 -19.96 -8.42
CA PHE A 13 12.99 -20.68 -9.57
C PHE A 13 12.31 -19.73 -10.55
N ILE A 14 11.43 -18.84 -10.07
CA ILE A 14 10.80 -17.82 -10.91
C ILE A 14 11.83 -16.86 -11.49
N THR A 15 12.84 -16.47 -10.70
CA THR A 15 13.93 -15.60 -11.19
C THR A 15 14.71 -16.26 -12.32
N VAL A 16 15.11 -17.53 -12.16
CA VAL A 16 15.83 -18.29 -13.19
C VAL A 16 14.98 -18.45 -14.44
N LEU A 17 13.70 -18.78 -14.29
CA LEU A 17 12.78 -18.89 -15.42
C LEU A 17 12.68 -17.56 -16.17
N LEU A 18 12.50 -16.45 -15.44
CA LEU A 18 12.41 -15.11 -16.01
C LEU A 18 13.63 -14.74 -16.86
N PHE A 19 14.85 -15.00 -16.36
CA PHE A 19 16.07 -14.67 -17.10
C PHE A 19 16.43 -15.70 -18.18
N SER A 20 15.97 -16.95 -18.07
CA SER A 20 16.18 -17.97 -19.10
C SER A 20 15.38 -17.68 -20.38
N THR A 21 14.29 -16.93 -20.26
CA THR A 21 13.43 -16.52 -21.37
C THR A 21 13.58 -15.03 -21.71
N PHE A 22 14.56 -14.33 -21.11
CA PHE A 22 14.76 -12.90 -21.37
C PHE A 22 15.66 -12.68 -22.58
N GLU A 23 15.05 -12.34 -23.71
CA GLU A 23 15.74 -12.00 -24.96
C GLU A 23 15.94 -10.48 -25.03
N ALA A 24 17.16 -10.03 -24.76
CA ALA A 24 17.52 -8.62 -24.75
C ALA A 24 19.00 -8.43 -25.13
N THR A 25 19.40 -7.18 -25.36
CA THR A 25 20.81 -6.82 -25.46
C THR A 25 21.55 -7.19 -24.18
N LEU A 26 22.86 -7.44 -24.31
CA LEU A 26 23.68 -7.82 -23.16
C LEU A 26 23.64 -6.75 -22.06
N GLU A 27 23.63 -5.47 -22.42
CA GLU A 27 23.59 -4.37 -21.46
C GLU A 27 22.28 -4.37 -20.66
N LEU A 28 21.14 -4.51 -21.34
CA LEU A 28 19.83 -4.53 -20.69
C LEU A 28 19.66 -5.77 -19.82
N TRP A 29 20.11 -6.93 -20.32
CA TRP A 29 20.10 -8.18 -19.57
C TRP A 29 20.93 -8.06 -18.28
N LEU A 30 22.16 -7.54 -18.37
CA LEU A 30 23.04 -7.35 -17.22
C LEU A 30 22.47 -6.32 -16.22
N ALA A 31 21.82 -5.26 -16.71
CA ALA A 31 21.19 -4.26 -15.85
C ALA A 31 20.08 -4.86 -14.97
N PHE A 32 19.16 -5.62 -15.57
CA PHE A 32 18.11 -6.32 -14.81
C PHE A 32 18.70 -7.41 -13.92
N PHE A 33 19.67 -8.18 -14.41
CA PHE A 33 20.32 -9.23 -13.62
C PHE A 33 21.02 -8.67 -12.38
N GLY A 34 21.71 -7.54 -12.51
CA GLY A 34 22.31 -6.82 -11.39
C GLY A 34 21.27 -6.44 -10.32
N ASN A 35 20.14 -5.88 -10.72
CA ASN A 35 19.02 -5.59 -9.81
C ASN A 35 18.44 -6.86 -9.18
N ALA A 36 18.32 -7.96 -9.93
CA ALA A 36 17.87 -9.24 -9.39
C ALA A 36 18.83 -9.78 -8.31
N VAL A 37 20.15 -9.66 -8.51
CA VAL A 37 21.16 -10.05 -7.52
C VAL A 37 21.04 -9.19 -6.25
N LEU A 38 20.94 -7.87 -6.39
CA LEU A 38 20.74 -6.95 -5.27
C LEU A 38 19.48 -7.30 -4.46
N LEU A 39 18.34 -7.48 -5.14
CA LEU A 39 17.09 -7.82 -4.49
C LEU A 39 17.13 -9.21 -3.84
N THR A 40 17.81 -10.17 -4.46
CA THR A 40 18.02 -11.52 -3.91
C THR A 40 18.83 -11.46 -2.61
N PHE A 41 19.86 -10.61 -2.56
CA PHE A 41 20.63 -10.38 -1.34
C PHE A 41 19.78 -9.77 -0.21
N ILE A 42 18.96 -8.75 -0.51
CA ILE A 42 18.02 -8.16 0.46
C ILE A 42 17.02 -9.23 0.95
N THR A 43 16.52 -10.06 0.05
CA THR A 43 15.59 -11.16 0.36
C THR A 43 16.24 -12.20 1.27
N TYR A 44 17.47 -12.62 0.94
CA TYR A 44 18.23 -13.54 1.77
C TYR A 44 18.45 -12.98 3.18
N TYR A 45 18.84 -11.70 3.28
CA TYR A 45 18.96 -11.01 4.56
C TYR A 45 17.65 -11.05 5.36
N HIS A 46 16.53 -10.67 4.74
CA HIS A 46 15.22 -10.61 5.40
C HIS A 46 14.75 -11.98 5.94
N ILE A 47 15.03 -13.05 5.18
CA ILE A 47 14.52 -14.40 5.46
C ILE A 47 15.40 -15.17 6.45
N PHE A 48 16.73 -15.04 6.34
CA PHE A 48 17.67 -15.84 7.13
C PHE A 48 18.40 -15.07 8.21
N ILE A 49 18.77 -13.81 7.96
CA ILE A 49 19.62 -13.02 8.86
C ILE A 49 18.78 -12.16 9.81
N GLU A 50 17.68 -11.60 9.30
CA GLU A 50 16.85 -10.68 10.06
C GLU A 50 16.06 -11.42 11.16
N LYS A 51 16.46 -11.16 12.40
CA LYS A 51 15.82 -11.77 13.59
C LYS A 51 14.50 -11.12 13.98
N SER A 52 14.30 -9.84 13.65
CA SER A 52 13.09 -9.09 14.00
C SER A 52 12.01 -9.27 12.94
N TYR A 53 10.76 -9.40 13.37
CA TYR A 53 9.62 -9.41 12.46
C TYR A 53 9.46 -8.04 11.77
N SER A 54 9.51 -8.03 10.43
CA SER A 54 9.46 -6.83 9.59
C SER A 54 8.53 -7.04 8.40
N PRO A 55 7.20 -6.90 8.56
CA PRO A 55 6.28 -7.02 7.44
C PRO A 55 6.50 -5.94 6.36
N PHE A 56 7.13 -4.82 6.75
CA PHE A 56 7.51 -3.75 5.84
C PHE A 56 8.53 -4.23 4.81
N LEU A 57 9.60 -4.92 5.25
CA LEU A 57 10.62 -5.40 4.32
C LEU A 57 10.08 -6.53 3.43
N SER A 58 9.16 -7.36 3.94
CA SER A 58 8.41 -8.32 3.12
C SER A 58 7.64 -7.62 1.98
N ALA A 59 6.90 -6.54 2.30
CA ALA A 59 6.16 -5.79 1.30
C ALA A 59 7.08 -5.12 0.27
N TYR A 60 8.18 -4.51 0.73
CA TYR A 60 9.19 -3.91 -0.14
C TYR A 60 9.80 -4.91 -1.14
N ILE A 61 10.18 -6.10 -0.65
CA ILE A 61 10.77 -7.16 -1.48
C ILE A 61 9.77 -7.62 -2.54
N VAL A 62 8.55 -7.95 -2.13
CA VAL A 62 7.51 -8.44 -3.06
C VAL A 62 7.14 -7.38 -4.08
N PHE A 63 7.02 -6.11 -3.66
CA PHE A 63 6.81 -5.00 -4.57
C PHE A 63 7.95 -4.89 -5.59
N SER A 64 9.20 -4.83 -5.13
CA SER A 64 10.35 -4.67 -6.01
C SER A 64 10.50 -5.84 -6.98
N PHE A 65 10.22 -7.06 -6.52
CA PHE A 65 10.25 -8.25 -7.36
C PHE A 65 9.21 -8.18 -8.49
N LEU A 66 7.99 -7.78 -8.17
CA LEU A 66 6.92 -7.71 -9.15
C LEU A 66 7.10 -6.52 -10.11
N PHE A 67 7.29 -5.33 -9.57
CA PHE A 67 7.21 -4.08 -10.33
C PHE A 67 8.54 -3.62 -10.93
N PHE A 68 9.69 -4.06 -10.41
CA PHE A 68 11.01 -3.67 -10.92
C PHE A 68 11.79 -4.84 -11.53
N LEU A 69 11.24 -6.05 -11.51
CA LEU A 69 11.87 -7.21 -12.13
C LEU A 69 10.90 -7.96 -13.05
N VAL A 70 9.86 -8.62 -12.51
CA VAL A 70 8.96 -9.46 -13.32
C VAL A 70 8.22 -8.67 -14.39
N ALA A 71 7.51 -7.60 -14.01
CA ALA A 71 6.75 -6.79 -14.95
C ALA A 71 7.63 -6.17 -16.05
N PRO A 72 8.70 -5.41 -15.74
CA PRO A 72 9.48 -4.77 -16.79
C PRO A 72 10.27 -5.75 -17.68
N VAL A 73 10.74 -6.89 -17.14
CA VAL A 73 11.39 -7.91 -17.99
C VAL A 73 10.36 -8.53 -18.95
N THR A 74 9.16 -8.84 -18.47
CA THR A 74 8.07 -9.35 -19.32
C THR A 74 7.65 -8.31 -20.36
N GLN A 75 7.60 -7.03 -19.97
CA GLN A 75 7.28 -5.93 -20.88
C GLN A 75 8.33 -5.78 -21.98
N ALA A 76 9.61 -5.74 -21.61
CA ALA A 76 10.72 -5.64 -22.56
C ALA A 76 10.75 -6.83 -23.53
N ASN A 77 10.53 -8.06 -23.03
CA ASN A 77 10.48 -9.27 -23.87
C ASN A 77 9.44 -9.21 -24.99
N VAL A 78 8.30 -8.55 -24.75
CA VAL A 78 7.26 -8.41 -25.78
C VAL A 78 7.50 -7.22 -26.68
N LEU A 79 7.97 -6.10 -26.14
CA LEU A 79 8.06 -4.84 -26.88
C LEU A 79 9.37 -4.66 -27.65
N ALA A 80 10.49 -5.18 -27.14
CA ALA A 80 11.80 -5.03 -27.77
C ALA A 80 11.89 -5.67 -29.17
N PRO A 81 11.26 -6.82 -29.46
CA PRO A 81 11.25 -7.38 -30.81
C PRO A 81 10.37 -6.63 -31.83
N LEU A 82 9.51 -5.71 -31.38
CA LEU A 82 8.58 -4.98 -32.24
C LEU A 82 9.23 -3.71 -32.77
N GLU A 83 9.14 -3.45 -34.08
CA GLU A 83 9.68 -2.22 -34.69
C GLU A 83 9.11 -0.94 -34.07
N ASN A 84 7.83 -0.96 -33.67
CA ASN A 84 7.15 0.12 -32.95
C ASN A 84 6.44 -0.43 -31.70
N GLY A 85 7.20 -1.04 -30.77
CA GLY A 85 6.65 -1.52 -29.51
C GLY A 85 6.06 -0.38 -28.67
N LEU A 86 4.74 -0.37 -28.50
CA LEU A 86 4.01 0.62 -27.69
C LEU A 86 3.44 -0.02 -26.44
N PHE A 87 3.50 0.71 -25.32
CA PHE A 87 2.71 0.39 -24.13
C PHE A 87 1.23 0.74 -24.34
N ASP A 88 0.34 0.23 -23.48
CA ASP A 88 -1.10 0.54 -23.51
C ASP A 88 -1.41 2.05 -23.41
N HIS A 89 -0.47 2.82 -22.85
CA HIS A 89 -0.53 4.28 -22.73
C HIS A 89 0.23 5.02 -23.85
N TYR A 90 0.46 4.35 -24.98
CA TYR A 90 1.06 4.86 -26.22
C TYR A 90 2.49 5.37 -26.13
N PHE A 91 3.16 5.16 -24.99
CA PHE A 91 4.57 5.44 -24.89
C PHE A 91 5.39 4.42 -25.70
N PRO A 92 6.39 4.85 -26.47
CA PRO A 92 7.27 3.94 -27.18
C PRO A 92 8.28 3.27 -26.25
N TYR A 93 8.52 1.99 -26.48
CA TYR A 93 9.64 1.28 -25.88
C TYR A 93 10.96 1.92 -26.33
N LYS A 94 11.79 2.31 -25.36
CA LYS A 94 13.11 2.90 -25.56
C LYS A 94 14.10 2.23 -24.61
N GLU A 95 14.99 1.42 -25.16
CA GLU A 95 15.95 0.63 -24.37
C GLU A 95 16.84 1.50 -23.47
N HIS A 96 17.29 2.65 -23.94
CA HIS A 96 18.11 3.56 -23.12
C HIS A 96 17.39 4.08 -21.87
N LEU A 97 16.06 4.26 -21.92
CA LEU A 97 15.26 4.65 -20.76
C LEU A 97 15.15 3.49 -19.76
N PHE A 98 15.02 2.27 -20.25
CA PHE A 98 15.04 1.05 -19.43
C PHE A 98 16.38 0.86 -18.71
N LEU A 99 17.51 1.14 -19.39
CA LEU A 99 18.84 1.12 -18.78
C LEU A 99 18.98 2.17 -17.68
N LYS A 100 18.59 3.43 -17.95
CA LYS A 100 18.62 4.51 -16.96
C LYS A 100 17.72 4.21 -15.76
N ALA A 101 16.50 3.73 -16.00
CA ALA A 101 15.56 3.34 -14.93
C ALA A 101 16.12 2.21 -14.07
N ASN A 102 16.74 1.18 -14.67
CA ASN A 102 17.44 0.13 -13.91
C ASN A 102 18.56 0.70 -13.04
N GLY A 103 19.32 1.68 -13.54
CA GLY A 103 20.34 2.39 -12.76
C GLY A 103 19.74 3.11 -11.53
N LEU A 104 18.61 3.80 -11.70
CA LEU A 104 17.90 4.44 -10.57
C LEU A 104 17.40 3.41 -9.55
N VAL A 105 16.86 2.27 -10.01
CA VAL A 105 16.44 1.16 -9.14
C VAL A 105 17.63 0.61 -8.34
N ALA A 106 18.76 0.38 -8.98
CA ALA A 106 19.96 -0.15 -8.33
C ALA A 106 20.46 0.80 -7.23
N ILE A 107 20.57 2.10 -7.55
CA ILE A 107 20.93 3.15 -6.58
C ILE A 107 19.95 3.14 -5.41
N PHE A 108 18.65 3.12 -5.69
CA PHE A 108 17.62 3.11 -4.65
C PHE A 108 17.74 1.88 -3.76
N HIS A 109 17.88 0.67 -4.31
CA HIS A 109 18.00 -0.59 -3.56
C HIS A 109 19.22 -0.57 -2.64
N ILE A 110 20.38 -0.15 -3.15
CA ILE A 110 21.62 -0.08 -2.38
C ILE A 110 21.47 0.93 -1.23
N CYS A 111 21.08 2.17 -1.54
CA CYS A 111 20.93 3.23 -0.55
C CYS A 111 19.88 2.87 0.51
N PHE A 112 18.71 2.39 0.08
CA PHE A 112 17.63 1.98 0.97
C PHE A 112 18.11 0.92 1.95
N PHE A 113 18.77 -0.13 1.46
CA PHE A 113 19.21 -1.23 2.30
C PHE A 113 20.29 -0.80 3.31
N LEU A 114 21.25 0.02 2.87
CA LEU A 114 22.29 0.57 3.74
C LEU A 114 21.68 1.45 4.85
N PHE A 115 20.76 2.37 4.49
CA PHE A 115 20.06 3.20 5.47
C PHE A 115 19.19 2.36 6.42
N TYR A 116 18.48 1.36 5.90
CA TYR A 116 17.64 0.47 6.70
C TYR A 116 18.46 -0.25 7.77
N ILE A 117 19.60 -0.86 7.40
CA ILE A 117 20.49 -1.52 8.36
C ILE A 117 21.09 -0.50 9.33
N GLY A 118 21.60 0.62 8.82
CA GLY A 118 22.24 1.68 9.61
C GLY A 118 21.31 2.22 10.69
N ILE A 119 20.13 2.72 10.32
CA ILE A 119 19.14 3.30 11.25
C ILE A 119 18.66 2.26 12.27
N LYS A 120 18.39 1.03 11.81
CA LYS A 120 17.94 -0.05 12.69
C LYS A 120 18.96 -0.38 13.78
N SER A 121 20.26 -0.32 13.44
CA SER A 121 21.33 -0.55 14.41
C SER A 121 21.37 0.51 15.52
N LEU A 122 20.97 1.75 15.20
CA LEU A 122 20.91 2.87 16.16
C LEU A 122 19.74 2.73 17.15
N ILE A 123 18.57 2.28 16.68
CA ILE A 123 17.34 2.21 17.49
C ILE A 123 17.35 1.06 18.50
N LYS A 124 18.07 -0.04 18.23
CA LYS A 124 18.22 -1.16 19.18
C LYS A 124 18.78 -0.77 20.55
N LYS A 125 19.35 0.44 20.70
CA LYS A 125 19.96 0.91 21.96
C LYS A 125 18.99 1.49 22.99
N LYS A 126 17.68 1.59 22.72
CA LYS A 126 16.70 2.13 23.71
C LYS A 126 15.48 1.23 23.89
N PRO A 127 15.40 0.40 24.95
CA PRO A 127 14.12 -0.14 25.39
C PRO A 127 13.27 1.01 25.94
N SER A 128 12.13 1.31 25.30
CA SER A 128 11.16 2.24 25.87
C SER A 128 10.49 1.59 27.08
N GLN A 129 10.99 1.87 28.27
CA GLN A 129 10.37 1.52 29.55
C GLN A 129 9.20 2.47 29.88
N VAL A 130 8.28 2.71 28.94
CA VAL A 130 7.06 3.44 29.30
C VAL A 130 6.12 2.43 29.96
N PRO A 131 5.84 2.54 31.27
CA PRO A 131 4.88 1.66 31.92
C PRO A 131 3.52 1.85 31.26
N ILE A 132 2.95 0.73 30.80
CA ILE A 132 1.64 0.70 30.18
C ILE A 132 0.62 0.88 31.30
N GLN A 133 -0.17 1.95 31.24
CA GLN A 133 -1.39 2.00 32.04
C GLN A 133 -2.35 0.95 31.48
N GLU A 134 -2.65 -0.09 32.26
CA GLU A 134 -3.67 -1.07 31.89
C GLU A 134 -5.02 -0.38 31.71
N ILE A 135 -5.57 -0.41 30.49
CA ILE A 135 -6.88 0.14 30.20
C ILE A 135 -7.94 -0.76 30.85
N LYS A 136 -8.79 -0.20 31.72
CA LYS A 136 -9.89 -0.95 32.34
C LYS A 136 -10.84 -1.54 31.29
N ILE A 137 -11.36 -2.75 31.52
CA ILE A 137 -12.32 -3.43 30.62
C ILE A 137 -13.55 -2.53 30.36
N SER A 138 -14.07 -1.88 31.40
CA SER A 138 -15.22 -0.97 31.29
C SER A 138 -14.93 0.25 30.41
N SER A 139 -13.73 0.83 30.50
CA SER A 139 -13.31 1.93 29.61
C SER A 139 -13.20 1.45 28.17
N LEU A 140 -12.64 0.26 27.94
CA LEU A 140 -12.50 -0.30 26.59
C LEU A 140 -13.88 -0.52 25.92
N LEU A 141 -14.82 -1.13 26.64
CA LEU A 141 -16.18 -1.38 26.15
C LEU A 141 -16.98 -0.09 25.94
N ARG A 142 -16.82 0.90 26.84
CA ARG A 142 -17.41 2.23 26.66
C ARG A 142 -16.88 2.91 25.39
N ASN A 143 -15.57 2.84 25.16
CA ASN A 143 -14.94 3.46 23.99
C ASN A 143 -15.37 2.80 22.67
N THR A 144 -15.55 1.48 22.63
CA THR A 144 -16.07 0.79 21.43
C THR A 144 -17.53 1.16 21.15
N VAL A 145 -18.37 1.32 22.18
CA VAL A 145 -19.74 1.83 22.03
C VAL A 145 -19.75 3.26 21.50
N LEU A 146 -18.91 4.16 22.02
CA LEU A 146 -18.78 5.52 21.50
C LEU A 146 -18.37 5.55 20.02
N ILE A 147 -17.46 4.65 19.61
CA ILE A 147 -17.06 4.51 18.21
C ILE A 147 -18.24 4.07 17.33
N ILE A 148 -19.09 3.15 17.79
CA ILE A 148 -20.31 2.78 17.07
C ILE A 148 -21.22 3.98 16.90
N LEU A 149 -21.50 4.72 17.98
CA LEU A 149 -22.39 5.89 17.93
C LEU A 149 -21.88 6.94 16.93
N ILE A 150 -20.57 7.24 16.97
CA ILE A 150 -19.93 8.15 16.02
C ILE A 150 -20.04 7.60 14.59
N SER A 151 -19.83 6.30 14.40
CA SER A 151 -19.93 5.66 13.08
C SER A 151 -21.35 5.75 12.52
N VAL A 152 -22.38 5.57 13.35
CA VAL A 152 -23.79 5.74 12.94
C VAL A 152 -24.08 7.20 12.56
N ILE A 153 -23.58 8.17 13.32
CA ILE A 153 -23.69 9.59 12.96
C ILE A 153 -23.01 9.87 11.61
N ILE A 154 -21.84 9.27 11.37
CA ILE A 154 -21.12 9.38 10.09
C ILE A 154 -21.93 8.79 8.94
N VAL A 155 -22.63 7.66 9.14
CA VAL A 155 -23.54 7.11 8.12
C VAL A 155 -24.58 8.15 7.72
N VAL A 156 -25.22 8.80 8.71
CA VAL A 156 -26.26 9.82 8.44
C VAL A 156 -25.68 11.02 7.69
N ILE A 157 -24.55 11.57 8.15
CA ILE A 157 -23.92 12.74 7.53
C ILE A 157 -23.40 12.42 6.12
N SER A 158 -22.86 11.22 5.92
CA SER A 158 -22.24 10.81 4.66
C SER A 158 -23.22 10.13 3.71
N TYR A 159 -24.51 10.06 4.05
CA TYR A 159 -25.50 9.36 3.24
C TYR A 159 -25.57 9.87 1.79
N PRO A 160 -25.59 11.19 1.50
CA PRO A 160 -25.61 11.67 0.12
C PRO A 160 -24.38 11.23 -0.68
N PHE A 161 -23.21 11.24 -0.05
CA PHE A 161 -21.96 10.80 -0.67
C PHE A 161 -21.96 9.30 -0.97
N ILE A 162 -22.42 8.48 -0.02
CA ILE A 162 -22.48 7.02 -0.17
C ILE A 162 -23.45 6.65 -1.30
N VAL A 163 -24.60 7.31 -1.37
CA VAL A 163 -25.59 7.08 -2.44
C VAL A 163 -25.03 7.47 -3.80
N GLU A 164 -24.38 8.63 -3.92
CA GLU A 164 -23.72 9.02 -5.17
C GLU A 164 -22.67 7.98 -5.57
N GLU A 165 -21.77 7.60 -4.67
CA GLU A 165 -20.70 6.64 -4.99
C GLU A 165 -21.23 5.26 -5.39
N LEU A 166 -22.37 4.83 -4.86
CA LEU A 166 -23.01 3.57 -5.25
C LEU A 166 -23.73 3.66 -6.59
N ALA A 167 -24.33 4.81 -6.91
CA ALA A 167 -25.11 5.00 -8.13
C ALA A 167 -24.27 5.47 -9.32
N ARG A 168 -23.13 6.13 -9.08
CA ARG A 168 -22.31 6.74 -10.11
C ARG A 168 -21.48 5.69 -10.85
N PRO A 169 -21.53 5.65 -12.19
CA PRO A 169 -20.59 4.88 -12.99
C PRO A 169 -19.13 5.30 -12.73
N GLU A 170 -18.20 4.34 -12.76
CA GLU A 170 -16.80 4.60 -12.40
C GLU A 170 -16.10 5.63 -13.30
N TYR A 171 -16.50 5.73 -14.57
CA TYR A 171 -15.92 6.66 -15.54
C TYR A 171 -16.35 8.12 -15.32
N LEU A 172 -17.40 8.37 -14.54
CA LEU A 172 -17.86 9.73 -14.24
C LEU A 172 -17.13 10.27 -12.99
N PRO A 173 -16.64 11.53 -13.03
CA PRO A 173 -16.05 12.15 -11.86
C PRO A 173 -17.11 12.40 -10.78
N SER A 174 -16.69 12.36 -9.52
CA SER A 174 -17.58 12.68 -8.40
C SER A 174 -17.99 14.14 -8.38
N SER A 175 -19.22 14.41 -7.93
CA SER A 175 -19.65 15.77 -7.60
C SER A 175 -18.92 16.34 -6.38
N PHE A 176 -18.40 15.47 -5.51
CA PHE A 176 -17.66 15.86 -4.32
C PHE A 176 -16.21 16.19 -4.64
N SER A 177 -15.71 17.27 -4.02
CA SER A 177 -14.33 17.67 -4.17
C SER A 177 -13.36 16.56 -3.72
N PRO A 178 -12.14 16.48 -4.29
CA PRO A 178 -11.14 15.49 -3.87
C PRO A 178 -10.84 15.53 -2.37
N GLY A 179 -10.88 16.73 -1.75
CA GLY A 179 -10.71 16.89 -0.30
C GLY A 179 -11.86 16.27 0.49
N ALA A 180 -13.11 16.45 0.05
CA ALA A 180 -14.26 15.80 0.67
C ALA A 180 -14.19 14.28 0.53
N GLN A 181 -13.83 13.77 -0.65
CA GLN A 181 -13.62 12.33 -0.88
C GLN A 181 -12.54 11.77 0.05
N LEU A 182 -11.44 12.49 0.25
CA LEU A 182 -10.35 12.08 1.14
C LEU A 182 -10.82 12.00 2.60
N ILE A 183 -11.53 13.03 3.09
CA ILE A 183 -12.07 13.04 4.45
C ILE A 183 -13.01 11.87 4.66
N GLN A 184 -13.98 11.69 3.77
CA GLN A 184 -14.98 10.64 3.92
C GLN A 184 -14.34 9.24 3.79
N LYS A 185 -13.72 8.94 2.65
CA LYS A 185 -13.20 7.60 2.35
C LYS A 185 -11.98 7.23 3.19
N LYS A 186 -11.06 8.16 3.48
CA LYS A 186 -9.78 7.80 4.11
C LYS A 186 -9.73 8.11 5.61
N ILE A 187 -10.55 9.04 6.11
CA ILE A 187 -10.60 9.36 7.56
C ILE A 187 -11.83 8.71 8.20
N LEU A 188 -13.04 9.14 7.82
CA LEU A 188 -14.27 8.79 8.53
C LEU A 188 -14.62 7.31 8.39
N PHE A 189 -14.54 6.78 7.17
CA PHE A 189 -14.95 5.41 6.85
C PHE A 189 -14.03 4.31 7.41
N VAL A 190 -12.88 4.70 7.98
CA VAL A 190 -11.93 3.78 8.63
C VAL A 190 -12.15 3.70 10.15
N ILE A 191 -12.94 4.60 10.74
CA ILE A 191 -13.18 4.64 12.20
C ILE A 191 -13.72 3.30 12.77
N PRO A 192 -14.66 2.57 12.11
CA PRO A 192 -15.10 1.27 12.62
C PRO A 192 -13.98 0.25 12.78
N LEU A 193 -12.94 0.31 11.93
CA LEU A 193 -11.78 -0.58 12.00
C LEU A 193 -11.02 -0.41 13.33
N ALA A 194 -10.94 0.82 13.85
CA ALA A 194 -10.36 1.06 15.18
C ALA A 194 -11.19 0.39 16.28
N GLY A 195 -12.52 0.44 16.17
CA GLY A 195 -13.43 -0.28 17.06
C GLY A 195 -13.15 -1.79 17.04
N ILE A 196 -12.97 -2.38 15.85
CA ILE A 196 -12.65 -3.81 15.68
C ILE A 196 -11.32 -4.15 16.37
N VAL A 197 -10.29 -3.30 16.23
CA VAL A 197 -9.01 -3.47 16.91
C VAL A 197 -9.17 -3.46 18.43
N LEU A 198 -9.99 -2.55 18.98
CA LEU A 198 -10.27 -2.49 20.41
C LEU A 198 -11.09 -3.71 20.90
N CYS A 199 -12.09 -4.16 20.13
CA CYS A 199 -12.84 -5.38 20.43
C CYS A 199 -11.94 -6.62 20.42
N LYS A 200 -11.01 -6.71 19.46
CA LYS A 200 -10.03 -7.79 19.42
C LYS A 200 -9.10 -7.75 20.63
N TYR A 201 -8.63 -6.57 21.01
CA TYR A 201 -7.84 -6.41 22.23
C TYR A 201 -8.62 -6.88 23.46
N LEU A 202 -9.93 -6.56 23.54
CA LEU A 202 -10.76 -7.03 24.63
C LEU A 202 -10.75 -8.57 24.65
N PHE A 203 -11.01 -9.25 23.54
CA PHE A 203 -10.98 -10.73 23.50
C PHE A 203 -9.65 -11.35 23.96
N ASP A 204 -8.53 -10.66 23.80
CA ASP A 204 -7.21 -11.13 24.22
C ASP A 204 -6.94 -10.95 25.72
N LYS A 205 -7.78 -10.19 26.45
CA LYS A 205 -7.63 -10.02 27.89
C LYS A 205 -8.10 -11.26 28.66
N LYS A 206 -7.33 -11.64 29.68
CA LYS A 206 -7.70 -12.69 30.63
C LYS A 206 -8.77 -12.17 31.61
N GLY A 207 -9.64 -13.07 32.09
CA GLY A 207 -10.60 -12.78 33.16
C GLY A 207 -11.87 -12.06 32.73
N ILE A 208 -12.23 -12.11 31.44
CA ILE A 208 -13.49 -11.56 30.95
C ILE A 208 -14.65 -12.51 31.27
N SER A 209 -15.76 -11.96 31.78
CA SER A 209 -16.98 -12.73 32.02
C SER A 209 -17.67 -13.10 30.70
N THR A 210 -18.40 -14.22 30.67
CA THR A 210 -19.16 -14.69 29.50
C THR A 210 -20.10 -13.61 28.96
N GLN A 211 -20.75 -12.83 29.85
CA GLN A 211 -21.63 -11.74 29.45
C GLN A 211 -20.89 -10.63 28.69
N ILE A 212 -19.74 -10.16 29.19
CA ILE A 212 -18.93 -9.13 28.52
C ILE A 212 -18.41 -9.68 27.18
N TRP A 213 -18.04 -10.95 27.13
CA TRP A 213 -17.60 -11.61 25.90
C TRP A 213 -18.69 -11.59 24.82
N ILE A 214 -19.93 -11.96 25.17
CA ILE A 214 -21.09 -11.95 24.26
C ILE A 214 -21.41 -10.51 23.80
N ILE A 215 -21.41 -9.55 24.72
CA ILE A 215 -21.63 -8.13 24.38
C ILE A 215 -20.56 -7.65 23.40
N ASN A 216 -19.29 -7.96 23.66
CA ASN A 216 -18.19 -7.58 22.78
C ASN A 216 -18.29 -8.24 21.39
N LEU A 217 -18.78 -9.48 21.31
CA LEU A 217 -19.05 -10.16 20.04
C LEU A 217 -20.12 -9.42 19.22
N PHE A 218 -21.22 -9.03 19.85
CA PHE A 218 -22.28 -8.27 19.18
C PHE A 218 -21.79 -6.90 18.70
N ILE A 219 -21.04 -6.18 19.55
CA ILE A 219 -20.38 -4.91 19.19
C ILE A 219 -19.45 -5.10 17.98
N MET A 220 -18.64 -6.15 17.99
CA MET A 220 -17.71 -6.43 16.90
C MET A 220 -18.44 -6.75 15.59
N LEU A 221 -19.52 -7.53 15.64
CA LEU A 221 -20.36 -7.83 14.46
C LEU A 221 -20.96 -6.55 13.87
N LEU A 222 -21.49 -5.66 14.71
CA LEU A 222 -22.03 -4.37 14.25
C LEU A 222 -20.94 -3.49 13.61
N LEU A 223 -19.74 -3.46 14.18
CA LEU A 223 -18.60 -2.74 13.61
C LEU A 223 -18.14 -3.33 12.28
N PHE A 224 -18.22 -4.65 12.09
CA PHE A 224 -17.97 -5.28 10.79
C PHE A 224 -19.02 -4.85 9.76
N VAL A 225 -20.31 -4.85 10.13
CA VAL A 225 -21.37 -4.36 9.24
C VAL A 225 -21.11 -2.91 8.83
N LEU A 226 -20.78 -2.04 9.78
CA LEU A 226 -20.44 -0.64 9.50
C LEU A 226 -19.18 -0.50 8.63
N LEU A 227 -18.13 -1.29 8.89
CA LEU A 227 -16.91 -1.28 8.10
C LEU A 227 -17.19 -1.67 6.65
N PHE A 228 -17.90 -2.78 6.41
CA PHE A 228 -18.20 -3.24 5.05
C PHE A 228 -19.26 -2.39 4.34
N TYR A 229 -20.14 -1.74 5.09
CA TYR A 229 -21.03 -0.71 4.54
C TYR A 229 -20.23 0.47 3.98
N PHE A 230 -19.28 1.02 4.76
CA PHE A 230 -18.44 2.12 4.29
C PHE A 230 -17.38 1.70 3.26
N LYS A 231 -16.79 0.53 3.44
CA LYS A 231 -15.74 -0.05 2.60
C LYS A 231 -16.30 -1.17 1.75
N ASN A 232 -17.34 -0.84 1.00
CA ASN A 232 -18.02 -1.77 0.12
C ASN A 232 -17.04 -2.30 -0.95
N PRO A 233 -16.78 -3.62 -1.01
CA PRO A 233 -15.87 -4.22 -1.99
C PRO A 233 -16.25 -3.95 -3.45
N LEU A 234 -17.51 -3.65 -3.73
CA LEU A 234 -18.04 -3.41 -5.07
C LEU A 234 -17.74 -1.99 -5.59
N VAL A 235 -17.48 -1.04 -4.69
CA VAL A 235 -17.30 0.39 -5.01
C VAL A 235 -15.87 0.84 -4.73
N GLU A 236 -15.28 0.39 -3.62
CA GLU A 236 -13.96 0.85 -3.23
C GLU A 236 -12.85 0.20 -4.05
N LYS A 237 -11.86 1.03 -4.40
CA LYS A 237 -10.70 0.55 -5.16
C LYS A 237 -9.89 -0.45 -4.34
N ARG A 238 -9.36 -1.47 -5.02
CA ARG A 238 -8.62 -2.60 -4.42
C ARG A 238 -7.42 -2.16 -3.58
N ASN A 239 -6.75 -1.07 -3.98
CA ASN A 239 -5.64 -0.47 -3.24
C ASN A 239 -6.03 0.03 -1.83
N ALA A 240 -7.27 0.44 -1.62
CA ALA A 240 -7.78 0.87 -0.32
C ALA A 240 -8.22 -0.31 0.56
N LEU A 241 -8.77 -1.35 -0.06
CA LEU A 241 -9.30 -2.53 0.63
C LEU A 241 -8.23 -3.53 1.03
N GLY A 242 -7.20 -3.73 0.21
CA GLY A 242 -6.12 -4.69 0.45
C GLY A 242 -5.49 -4.55 1.84
N PRO A 243 -5.01 -3.35 2.24
CA PRO A 243 -4.46 -3.13 3.58
C PRO A 243 -5.44 -3.41 4.72
N ILE A 244 -6.74 -3.13 4.53
CA ILE A 244 -7.79 -3.42 5.52
C ILE A 244 -7.97 -4.93 5.68
N TYR A 245 -8.10 -5.66 4.58
CA TYR A 245 -8.33 -7.11 4.60
C TYR A 245 -7.13 -7.86 5.19
N ILE A 246 -5.90 -7.50 4.79
CA ILE A 246 -4.71 -8.15 5.34
C ILE A 246 -4.52 -7.78 6.82
N LEU A 247 -4.90 -6.56 7.25
CA LEU A 247 -4.93 -6.22 8.67
C LEU A 247 -5.94 -7.07 9.44
N LEU A 248 -7.15 -7.28 8.91
CA LEU A 248 -8.14 -8.17 9.55
C LEU A 248 -7.60 -9.61 9.66
N ILE A 249 -6.96 -10.13 8.61
CA ILE A 249 -6.29 -11.45 8.66
C ILE A 249 -5.19 -11.45 9.74
N PHE A 250 -4.39 -10.40 9.84
CA PHE A 250 -3.36 -10.27 10.88
C PHE A 250 -3.96 -10.26 12.29
N LEU A 251 -5.08 -9.58 12.50
CA LEU A 251 -5.74 -9.49 13.81
C LEU A 251 -6.31 -10.85 14.22
N PHE A 252 -7.07 -11.53 13.36
CA PHE A 252 -7.83 -12.73 13.71
C PHE A 252 -7.09 -14.04 13.44
N PHE A 253 -6.20 -14.06 12.46
CA PHE A 253 -5.40 -15.23 12.07
C PHE A 253 -3.89 -14.91 12.07
N PRO A 254 -3.34 -14.37 13.17
CA PRO A 254 -1.95 -13.90 13.23
C PRO A 254 -0.94 -15.00 12.87
N LYS A 255 -1.26 -16.27 13.14
CA LYS A 255 -0.41 -17.42 12.80
C LYS A 255 -0.08 -17.51 11.30
N LEU A 256 -0.91 -16.95 10.42
CA LEU A 256 -0.65 -16.91 8.99
C LEU A 256 0.40 -15.87 8.61
N LEU A 257 0.59 -14.81 9.42
CA LEU A 257 1.42 -13.66 9.06
C LEU A 257 2.54 -13.39 10.09
N ASN A 258 2.65 -14.16 11.16
CA ASN A 258 3.53 -13.89 12.32
C ASN A 258 5.04 -14.06 12.13
N SER A 259 5.54 -14.29 10.90
CA SER A 259 6.98 -14.34 10.65
C SER A 259 7.33 -13.75 9.29
N ASN A 260 8.57 -13.29 9.10
CA ASN A 260 9.06 -12.70 7.86
C ASN A 260 8.78 -13.58 6.65
N VAL A 261 9.04 -14.89 6.79
CA VAL A 261 8.85 -15.87 5.71
C VAL A 261 7.38 -16.05 5.39
N LYS A 262 6.51 -16.15 6.40
CA LYS A 262 5.08 -16.31 6.19
C LYS A 262 4.47 -15.06 5.55
N MET A 263 4.82 -13.88 6.04
CA MET A 263 4.41 -12.61 5.46
C MET A 263 4.87 -12.49 4.00
N SER A 264 6.15 -12.76 3.74
CA SER A 264 6.72 -12.71 2.39
C SER A 264 6.04 -13.70 1.47
N LEU A 265 5.87 -14.96 1.90
CA LEU A 265 5.21 -15.99 1.09
C LEU A 265 3.74 -15.62 0.80
N THR A 266 2.98 -15.17 1.79
CA THR A 266 1.59 -14.75 1.59
C THR A 266 1.48 -13.58 0.62
N LEU A 267 2.29 -12.54 0.80
CA LEU A 267 2.29 -11.40 -0.14
C LEU A 267 2.76 -11.82 -1.54
N PHE A 268 3.78 -12.66 -1.63
CA PHE A 268 4.30 -13.16 -2.89
C PHE A 268 3.23 -13.93 -3.66
N ILE A 269 2.52 -14.84 -3.00
CA ILE A 269 1.40 -15.58 -3.62
C ILE A 269 0.27 -14.62 -4.03
N ILE A 270 -0.13 -13.68 -3.17
CA ILE A 270 -1.20 -12.72 -3.48
C ILE A 270 -0.82 -11.85 -4.69
N MET A 271 0.40 -11.32 -4.71
CA MET A 271 0.81 -10.31 -5.70
C MET A 271 1.27 -10.92 -7.03
N ILE A 272 1.91 -12.09 -7.02
CA ILE A 272 2.50 -12.67 -8.23
C ILE A 272 1.62 -13.77 -8.83
N VAL A 273 0.75 -14.39 -8.03
CA VAL A 273 -0.17 -15.43 -8.52
C VAL A 273 -1.59 -14.88 -8.59
N PHE A 274 -2.20 -14.51 -7.46
CA PHE A 274 -3.61 -14.15 -7.45
C PHE A 274 -3.91 -12.85 -8.20
N PHE A 275 -3.08 -11.82 -8.08
CA PHE A 275 -3.36 -10.52 -8.68
C PHE A 275 -3.31 -10.57 -10.23
N PRO A 276 -2.28 -11.16 -10.88
CA PRO A 276 -2.31 -11.38 -12.33
C PRO A 276 -3.48 -12.26 -12.78
N LEU A 277 -3.78 -13.35 -12.07
CA LEU A 277 -4.91 -14.23 -12.42
C LEU A 277 -6.25 -13.50 -12.33
N ALA A 278 -6.48 -12.74 -11.26
CA ALA A 278 -7.68 -11.92 -11.11
C ALA A 278 -7.79 -10.87 -12.22
N GLN A 279 -6.65 -10.36 -12.70
CA GLN A 279 -6.65 -9.41 -13.81
C GLN A 279 -7.03 -10.07 -15.13
N ILE A 280 -6.48 -11.25 -15.43
CA ILE A 280 -6.83 -12.02 -16.63
C ILE A 280 -8.33 -12.31 -16.65
N ILE A 281 -8.92 -12.73 -15.52
CA ILE A 281 -10.37 -13.02 -15.41
C ILE A 281 -11.22 -11.76 -15.54
N THR A 282 -10.74 -10.61 -15.09
CA THR A 282 -11.54 -9.36 -15.14
C THR A 282 -11.43 -8.62 -16.47
N HIS A 283 -10.46 -8.98 -17.30
CA HIS A 283 -10.23 -8.42 -18.63
C HIS A 283 -10.42 -9.48 -19.74
N SER A 284 -10.98 -10.64 -19.40
CA SER A 284 -11.33 -11.65 -20.40
C SER A 284 -12.63 -11.25 -21.11
N ASP A 285 -12.69 -11.51 -22.41
CA ASP A 285 -13.90 -11.31 -23.22
C ASP A 285 -15.06 -12.24 -22.80
N TYR A 286 -14.77 -13.24 -21.94
CA TYR A 286 -15.70 -14.26 -21.48
C TYR A 286 -16.12 -14.03 -20.03
N GLY A 287 -17.39 -14.27 -19.72
CA GLY A 287 -17.92 -14.24 -18.36
C GLY A 287 -17.48 -15.46 -17.54
N ILE A 288 -17.44 -15.32 -16.21
CA ILE A 288 -17.06 -16.43 -15.29
C ILE A 288 -17.94 -17.67 -15.50
N SER A 289 -19.24 -17.48 -15.78
CA SER A 289 -20.18 -18.57 -16.10
C SER A 289 -19.78 -19.33 -17.36
N GLU A 290 -19.41 -18.61 -18.44
CA GLU A 290 -18.99 -19.21 -19.71
C GLU A 290 -17.67 -19.99 -19.56
N MET A 291 -16.74 -19.48 -18.74
CA MET A 291 -15.48 -20.16 -18.44
C MET A 291 -15.67 -21.42 -17.58
N LEU A 292 -16.67 -21.44 -16.70
CA LEU A 292 -17.03 -22.62 -15.91
C LEU A 292 -17.70 -23.70 -16.76
N GLU A 293 -18.52 -23.30 -17.74
CA GLU A 293 -19.19 -24.21 -18.67
C GLU A 293 -18.22 -24.80 -19.70
N ASN A 294 -17.22 -24.02 -20.14
CA ASN A 294 -16.18 -24.48 -21.06
C ASN A 294 -14.77 -24.22 -20.50
N PRO A 295 -14.22 -25.15 -19.68
CA PRO A 295 -12.89 -25.00 -19.09
C PRO A 295 -11.74 -24.85 -20.10
N SER A 296 -11.93 -25.27 -21.35
CA SER A 296 -10.97 -25.07 -22.46
C SER A 296 -10.84 -23.61 -22.90
N LEU A 297 -11.79 -22.73 -22.54
CA LEU A 297 -11.64 -21.29 -22.73
C LEU A 297 -10.55 -20.72 -21.81
N PHE A 298 -10.33 -21.31 -20.64
CA PHE A 298 -9.28 -20.88 -19.72
C PHE A 298 -7.88 -21.12 -20.31
N SER A 299 -7.65 -22.27 -20.96
CA SER A 299 -6.40 -22.53 -21.68
C SER A 299 -6.22 -21.59 -22.87
N ASN A 300 -7.28 -21.32 -23.65
CA ASN A 300 -7.22 -20.38 -24.77
C ASN A 300 -6.92 -18.93 -24.35
N VAL A 301 -7.39 -18.50 -23.19
CA VAL A 301 -7.05 -17.17 -22.63
C VAL A 301 -5.58 -17.13 -22.23
N ILE A 302 -5.05 -18.17 -21.59
CA ILE A 302 -3.64 -18.24 -21.19
C ILE A 302 -2.71 -18.33 -22.43
N ASP A 303 -3.07 -19.17 -23.41
CA ASP A 303 -2.25 -19.46 -24.62
C ASP A 303 -2.16 -18.27 -25.58
N LYS A 304 -3.11 -17.32 -25.55
CA LYS A 304 -3.05 -16.08 -26.34
C LYS A 304 -2.12 -15.00 -25.75
N GLY A 305 -1.26 -15.36 -24.79
CA GLY A 305 -0.35 -14.43 -24.14
C GLY A 305 -1.05 -13.44 -23.20
N ALA A 306 -2.26 -13.74 -22.72
CA ALA A 306 -3.02 -12.82 -21.84
C ALA A 306 -2.30 -12.51 -20.53
N MET A 307 -1.44 -13.41 -20.03
CA MET A 307 -0.60 -13.12 -18.87
C MET A 307 0.40 -11.99 -19.17
N SER A 308 1.00 -12.00 -20.36
CA SER A 308 1.90 -10.94 -20.82
C SER A 308 1.14 -9.63 -21.10
N LYS A 309 -0.06 -9.71 -21.72
CA LYS A 309 -0.95 -8.55 -21.90
C LYS A 309 -1.39 -7.95 -20.55
N GLY A 310 -1.63 -8.77 -19.54
CA GLY A 310 -1.94 -8.30 -18.19
C GLY A 310 -0.83 -7.40 -17.62
N PHE A 311 0.44 -7.75 -17.86
CA PHE A 311 1.59 -6.94 -17.49
C PHE A 311 1.76 -5.67 -18.33
N MET A 312 1.14 -5.55 -19.51
CA MET A 312 1.14 -4.30 -20.29
C MET A 312 0.18 -3.23 -19.76
N SER A 313 -0.79 -3.66 -18.95
CA SER A 313 -1.78 -2.75 -18.42
C SER A 313 -1.20 -1.67 -17.50
N LEU A 314 -2.01 -0.62 -17.32
CA LEU A 314 -1.84 0.41 -16.30
C LEU A 314 -1.70 -0.12 -14.87
N ASN A 315 -1.92 -1.41 -14.60
CA ASN A 315 -1.70 -1.99 -13.27
C ASN A 315 -0.24 -2.31 -12.97
N TYR A 316 0.64 -2.38 -13.98
CA TYR A 316 2.06 -2.72 -13.85
C TYR A 316 2.99 -1.70 -14.54
N ASP A 317 2.50 -0.47 -14.69
CA ASP A 317 3.16 0.66 -15.36
C ASP A 317 4.27 1.34 -14.51
N ALA A 318 4.47 0.91 -13.27
CA ALA A 318 5.39 1.59 -12.35
C ALA A 318 6.81 1.75 -12.94
N PHE A 319 7.36 0.71 -13.58
CA PHE A 319 8.70 0.79 -14.15
C PHE A 319 8.77 1.68 -15.40
N CYS A 320 7.84 1.52 -16.35
CA CYS A 320 7.83 2.33 -17.57
C CYS A 320 7.59 3.82 -17.25
N ASN A 321 6.78 4.13 -16.24
CA ASN A 321 6.58 5.51 -15.79
C ASN A 321 7.87 6.16 -15.28
N MET A 322 8.84 5.40 -14.76
CA MET A 322 10.18 5.95 -14.49
C MET A 322 10.89 6.39 -15.76
N GLY A 323 10.76 5.63 -16.86
CA GLY A 323 11.28 6.01 -18.17
C GLY A 323 10.65 7.30 -18.69
N ILE A 324 9.32 7.45 -18.55
CA ILE A 324 8.62 8.68 -18.92
C ILE A 324 9.12 9.86 -18.10
N VAL A 325 9.29 9.70 -16.79
CA VAL A 325 9.81 10.75 -15.92
C VAL A 325 11.25 11.15 -16.28
N ILE A 326 12.09 10.19 -16.67
CA ILE A 326 13.43 10.49 -17.18
C ILE A 326 13.33 11.39 -18.42
N GLU A 327 12.46 11.06 -19.37
CA GLU A 327 12.23 11.88 -20.57
C GLU A 327 11.70 13.28 -20.23
N ILE A 328 10.73 13.37 -19.30
CA ILE A 328 10.21 14.66 -18.82
C ILE A 328 11.32 15.52 -18.23
N VAL A 329 12.18 14.95 -17.38
CA VAL A 329 13.28 15.69 -16.73
C VAL A 329 14.34 16.12 -17.75
N GLU A 330 14.60 15.29 -18.77
CA GLU A 330 15.53 15.62 -19.84
C GLU A 330 15.04 16.78 -20.71
N GLU A 331 13.72 16.92 -20.88
CA GLU A 331 13.12 17.98 -21.69
C GLU A 331 12.78 19.25 -20.90
N ARG A 332 12.25 19.10 -19.69
CA ARG A 332 11.69 20.20 -18.88
C ARG A 332 12.55 20.57 -17.67
N GLY A 333 13.59 19.78 -17.36
CA GLY A 333 14.40 19.94 -16.17
C GLY A 333 13.75 19.39 -14.90
N LEU A 334 14.40 19.66 -13.76
CA LEU A 334 13.93 19.20 -12.45
C LEU A 334 12.82 20.10 -11.90
N PHE A 335 11.91 19.52 -11.12
CA PHE A 335 10.81 20.25 -10.47
C PHE A 335 11.19 20.89 -9.12
N TYR A 336 12.40 20.63 -8.62
CA TYR A 336 12.97 21.20 -7.39
C TYR A 336 12.07 21.12 -6.14
N GLY A 337 11.23 20.09 -6.04
CA GLY A 337 10.34 19.87 -4.90
C GLY A 337 9.02 20.62 -4.94
N PHE A 338 8.77 21.47 -5.95
CA PHE A 338 7.49 22.19 -6.08
C PHE A 338 6.33 21.20 -6.15
N GLN A 339 6.47 20.16 -6.97
CA GLN A 339 5.48 19.09 -7.11
C GLN A 339 5.17 18.41 -5.76
N LEU A 340 6.18 18.16 -4.91
CA LEU A 340 5.97 17.52 -3.60
C LEU A 340 5.11 18.34 -2.63
N LEU A 341 4.96 19.65 -2.85
CA LEU A 341 4.10 20.49 -2.02
C LEU A 341 2.63 20.05 -2.10
N SER A 342 2.18 19.47 -3.22
CA SER A 342 0.83 18.90 -3.33
C SER A 342 0.59 17.76 -2.34
N ALA A 343 1.64 17.00 -2.03
CA ALA A 343 1.60 15.90 -1.06
C ALA A 343 1.58 16.42 0.38
N PHE A 344 2.47 17.33 0.75
CA PHE A 344 2.56 17.80 2.15
C PHE A 344 1.42 18.76 2.52
N LEU A 345 0.90 19.52 1.56
CA LEU A 345 -0.21 20.46 1.72
C LEU A 345 -1.48 19.94 1.04
N PHE A 346 -1.66 18.60 1.01
CA PHE A 346 -2.80 17.96 0.35
C PHE A 346 -4.15 18.49 0.86
N PHE A 347 -4.21 18.88 2.14
CA PHE A 347 -5.40 19.36 2.83
C PHE A 347 -5.81 20.79 2.44
N ILE A 348 -4.94 21.56 1.78
CA ILE A 348 -5.29 22.90 1.27
C ILE A 348 -6.09 22.72 -0.04
N PRO A 349 -7.37 23.14 -0.10
CA PRO A 349 -8.19 23.04 -1.30
C PRO A 349 -7.68 23.96 -2.42
N ARG A 350 -7.90 23.57 -3.68
CA ARG A 350 -7.52 24.40 -4.84
C ARG A 350 -8.24 25.75 -4.91
N GLY A 351 -9.42 25.88 -4.29
CA GLY A 351 -10.11 27.18 -4.17
C GLY A 351 -9.42 28.18 -3.22
N ILE A 352 -8.50 27.72 -2.37
CA ILE A 352 -7.65 28.60 -1.53
C ILE A 352 -6.26 28.77 -2.17
N TRP A 353 -5.76 27.72 -2.83
CA TRP A 353 -4.48 27.74 -3.53
C TRP A 353 -4.66 27.29 -4.98
N GLU A 354 -4.96 28.24 -5.86
CA GLU A 354 -5.20 27.98 -7.29
C GLU A 354 -3.94 27.41 -7.97
N GLY A 355 -2.76 27.93 -7.61
CA GLY A 355 -1.46 27.45 -8.09
C GLY A 355 -0.96 26.16 -7.42
N LYS A 356 -1.84 25.34 -6.83
CA LYS A 356 -1.47 24.06 -6.23
C LYS A 356 -0.96 23.11 -7.33
N PRO A 357 0.26 22.54 -7.21
CA PRO A 357 0.80 21.65 -8.21
C PRO A 357 -0.04 20.38 -8.34
N ASP A 358 0.03 19.78 -9.52
CA ASP A 358 -0.56 18.48 -9.77
C ASP A 358 0.29 17.36 -9.17
N SER A 359 -0.33 16.20 -8.91
CA SER A 359 0.44 15.03 -8.51
C SER A 359 1.31 14.58 -9.68
N SER A 360 2.46 13.96 -9.40
CA SER A 360 3.36 13.50 -10.44
C SER A 360 2.70 12.49 -11.40
N GLY A 361 1.76 11.69 -10.91
CA GLY A 361 0.95 10.79 -11.75
C GLY A 361 0.14 11.54 -12.81
N ILE A 362 -0.45 12.69 -12.45
CA ILE A 362 -1.14 13.58 -13.40
C ILE A 362 -0.13 14.19 -14.37
N ILE A 363 1.02 14.67 -13.88
CA ILE A 363 2.08 15.23 -14.74
C ILE A 363 2.56 14.22 -15.80
N VAL A 364 2.76 12.96 -15.41
CA VAL A 364 3.14 11.88 -16.32
C VAL A 364 2.04 11.61 -17.35
N GLY A 365 0.78 11.58 -16.92
CA GLY A 365 -0.36 11.37 -17.80
C GLY A 365 -0.57 12.52 -18.78
N ASP A 366 -0.51 13.76 -18.32
CA ASP A 366 -0.64 14.97 -19.16
C ASP A 366 0.48 15.04 -20.19
N TYR A 367 1.70 14.64 -19.82
CA TYR A 367 2.80 14.54 -20.77
C TYR A 367 2.54 13.50 -21.89
N LEU A 368 1.96 12.35 -21.55
CA LEU A 368 1.56 11.35 -22.55
C LEU A 368 0.42 11.84 -23.44
N ILE A 369 -0.53 12.59 -22.89
CA ILE A 369 -1.62 13.21 -23.68
C ILE A 369 -1.03 14.22 -24.66
N GLU A 370 -0.13 15.09 -24.20
CA GLU A 370 0.46 16.17 -25.00
C GLU A 370 1.36 15.64 -26.12
N LYS A 371 2.15 14.60 -25.86
CA LYS A 371 3.23 14.15 -26.76
C LYS A 371 2.94 12.88 -27.53
N TYR A 372 2.08 12.01 -26.99
CA TYR A 372 1.83 10.67 -27.51
C TYR A 372 0.32 10.41 -27.75
N ASP A 373 -0.49 11.47 -27.79
CA ASP A 373 -1.94 11.42 -28.06
C ASP A 373 -2.70 10.43 -27.17
N TYR A 374 -2.22 10.24 -25.94
CA TYR A 374 -2.95 9.45 -24.95
C TYR A 374 -4.20 10.20 -24.47
N TYR A 375 -5.09 9.53 -23.73
CA TYR A 375 -6.41 10.07 -23.36
C TYR A 375 -6.69 10.08 -21.86
N PHE A 376 -5.77 9.58 -21.02
CA PHE A 376 -6.02 9.40 -19.59
C PHE A 376 -4.84 9.90 -18.73
N ALA A 377 -5.12 10.85 -17.83
CA ALA A 377 -4.08 11.51 -17.05
C ALA A 377 -3.74 10.83 -15.71
N ASN A 378 -4.63 10.00 -15.15
CA ASN A 378 -4.49 9.52 -13.77
C ASN A 378 -3.61 8.26 -13.67
N LEU A 379 -2.30 8.44 -13.84
CA LEU A 379 -1.30 7.37 -13.84
C LEU A 379 -0.61 7.22 -12.49
N SER A 380 0.11 6.10 -12.34
CA SER A 380 0.98 5.89 -11.18
C SER A 380 2.35 6.53 -11.39
N ASN A 381 3.08 6.82 -10.33
CA ASN A 381 4.48 7.24 -10.45
C ASN A 381 5.24 6.73 -9.23
N PRO A 382 6.14 5.74 -9.36
CA PRO A 382 6.76 5.13 -8.19
C PRO A 382 7.65 6.11 -7.46
N VAL A 383 7.87 5.83 -6.17
CA VAL A 383 8.67 6.66 -5.25
C VAL A 383 10.09 6.98 -5.78
N ILE A 384 10.67 6.08 -6.58
CA ILE A 384 11.98 6.28 -7.20
C ILE A 384 11.91 7.42 -8.22
N ALA A 385 10.91 7.39 -9.11
CA ALA A 385 10.70 8.44 -10.10
C ALA A 385 10.26 9.76 -9.47
N GLU A 386 9.50 9.73 -8.37
CA GLU A 386 9.18 10.94 -7.60
C GLU A 386 10.44 11.66 -7.09
N GLY A 387 11.39 10.90 -6.54
CA GLY A 387 12.68 11.42 -6.13
C GLY A 387 13.45 12.01 -7.32
N TYR A 388 13.51 11.27 -8.43
CA TYR A 388 14.22 11.71 -9.64
C TYR A 388 13.60 12.96 -10.28
N MET A 389 12.28 13.02 -10.42
CA MET A 389 11.55 14.16 -10.98
C MET A 389 11.87 15.47 -10.23
N ASN A 390 11.97 15.40 -8.90
CA ASN A 390 12.16 16.59 -8.08
C ASN A 390 13.63 16.99 -7.91
N PHE A 391 14.55 16.03 -7.71
CA PHE A 391 15.95 16.35 -7.39
C PHE A 391 16.98 15.45 -8.08
N GLY A 392 16.60 14.74 -9.15
CA GLY A 392 17.47 13.82 -9.87
C GLY A 392 17.96 12.67 -8.98
N ILE A 393 19.20 12.22 -9.19
CA ILE A 393 19.80 11.12 -8.43
C ILE A 393 19.81 11.41 -6.91
N PHE A 394 20.04 12.68 -6.52
CA PHE A 394 19.99 13.06 -5.10
C PHE A 394 18.60 12.79 -4.50
N GLY A 395 17.53 13.07 -5.23
CA GLY A 395 16.18 12.80 -4.77
C GLY A 395 15.88 11.31 -4.64
N VAL A 396 16.44 10.45 -5.50
CA VAL A 396 16.35 8.99 -5.35
C VAL A 396 16.97 8.53 -4.03
N VAL A 397 18.16 9.02 -3.69
CA VAL A 397 18.83 8.71 -2.41
C VAL A 397 18.03 9.25 -1.22
N LEU A 398 17.48 10.47 -1.32
CA LEU A 398 16.65 11.07 -0.28
C LEU A 398 15.38 10.26 -0.02
N MET A 399 14.67 9.82 -1.07
CA MET A 399 13.48 8.99 -0.93
C MET A 399 13.81 7.62 -0.31
N ALA A 400 14.96 7.03 -0.65
CA ALA A 400 15.44 5.80 -0.03
C ALA A 400 15.68 5.97 1.49
N LEU A 401 16.29 7.09 1.89
CA LEU A 401 16.48 7.44 3.31
C LEU A 401 15.14 7.64 4.03
N MET A 402 14.23 8.43 3.45
CA MET A 402 12.92 8.70 4.04
C MET A 402 12.10 7.41 4.22
N LEU A 403 12.12 6.52 3.23
CA LEU A 403 11.47 5.23 3.30
C LEU A 403 12.05 4.37 4.43
N ALA A 404 13.38 4.28 4.54
CA ALA A 404 14.04 3.54 5.61
C ALA A 404 13.67 4.10 7.00
N ILE A 405 13.67 5.43 7.17
CA ILE A 405 13.23 6.08 8.43
C ILE A 405 11.78 5.71 8.75
N ALA A 406 10.87 5.83 7.79
CA ALA A 406 9.46 5.52 7.98
C ALA A 406 9.24 4.05 8.39
N MET A 407 9.89 3.10 7.71
CA MET A 407 9.78 1.68 8.03
C MET A 407 10.28 1.36 9.43
N ILE A 408 11.42 1.93 9.84
CA ILE A 408 11.94 1.69 11.19
C ILE A 408 11.07 2.37 12.25
N PHE A 409 10.56 3.58 11.98
CA PHE A 409 9.61 4.25 12.86
C PHE A 409 8.36 3.38 13.09
N PHE A 410 7.71 2.89 12.03
CA PHE A 410 6.53 2.04 12.19
C PHE A 410 6.87 0.65 12.75
N MET A 411 8.10 0.16 12.60
CA MET A 411 8.55 -1.03 13.31
C MET A 411 8.56 -0.83 14.84
N THR A 412 8.88 0.37 15.33
CA THR A 412 8.74 0.66 16.79
C THR A 412 7.28 0.65 17.23
N TRP A 413 6.35 1.11 16.39
CA TRP A 413 4.91 1.06 16.65
C TRP A 413 4.36 -0.37 16.63
N LEU A 414 4.83 -1.20 15.70
CA LEU A 414 4.45 -2.61 15.61
C LEU A 414 4.89 -3.41 16.86
N ASN A 415 6.02 -3.05 17.45
CA ASN A 415 6.52 -3.67 18.69
C ASN A 415 5.93 -3.04 19.96
N SER A 416 5.18 -1.94 19.84
CA SER A 416 4.60 -1.25 21.00
C SER A 416 3.47 -2.05 21.64
N ALA A 417 3.18 -1.80 22.91
CA ALA A 417 2.03 -2.42 23.58
C ALA A 417 0.68 -1.83 23.17
N ASP A 418 0.67 -0.69 22.46
CA ASP A 418 -0.53 -0.01 22.04
C ASP A 418 -1.12 -0.68 20.79
N TYR A 419 -2.30 -1.28 20.95
CA TYR A 419 -2.97 -2.04 19.89
C TYR A 419 -3.32 -1.20 18.67
N LEU A 420 -3.65 0.08 18.85
CA LEU A 420 -3.93 0.97 17.73
C LEU A 420 -2.64 1.32 16.98
N LYS A 421 -1.52 1.53 17.69
CA LYS A 421 -0.21 1.73 17.04
C LYS A 421 0.22 0.50 16.25
N LYS A 422 0.03 -0.69 16.82
CA LYS A 422 0.26 -1.98 16.14
C LYS A 422 -0.55 -2.11 14.86
N ALA A 423 -1.85 -1.82 14.94
CA ALA A 423 -2.76 -1.89 13.80
C ALA A 423 -2.36 -0.89 12.70
N VAL A 424 -2.05 0.36 13.05
CA VAL A 424 -1.57 1.36 12.08
C VAL A 424 -0.24 0.95 11.46
N ALA A 425 0.70 0.47 12.26
CA ALA A 425 2.00 0.03 11.75
C ALA A 425 1.85 -1.13 10.76
N PHE A 426 1.02 -2.11 11.10
CA PHE A 426 0.74 -3.22 10.20
C PHE A 426 -0.01 -2.77 8.94
N TYR A 427 -0.99 -1.87 9.07
CA TYR A 427 -1.67 -1.24 7.94
C TYR A 427 -0.68 -0.53 7.02
N PHE A 428 0.25 0.26 7.58
CA PHE A 428 1.29 0.96 6.81
C PHE A 428 2.16 -0.03 6.02
N ALA A 429 2.53 -1.17 6.61
CA ALA A 429 3.30 -2.20 5.91
C ALA A 429 2.58 -2.70 4.64
N MET A 430 1.25 -2.80 4.67
CA MET A 430 0.47 -3.26 3.52
C MET A 430 0.20 -2.11 2.53
N HIS A 431 -0.09 -0.93 3.05
CA HIS A 431 -0.22 0.30 2.26
C HIS A 431 1.08 0.65 1.53
N LEU A 432 2.23 0.15 2.01
CA LEU A 432 3.53 0.34 1.36
C LEU A 432 3.54 -0.15 -0.09
N LEU A 433 2.80 -1.23 -0.41
CA LEU A 433 2.66 -1.69 -1.80
C LEU A 433 2.02 -0.63 -2.70
N PHE A 434 1.04 0.12 -2.19
CA PHE A 434 0.42 1.23 -2.91
C PHE A 434 1.32 2.47 -2.91
N LEU A 435 1.98 2.79 -1.80
CA LEU A 435 2.87 3.95 -1.68
C LEU A 435 4.09 3.84 -2.60
N LEU A 436 4.71 2.66 -2.72
CA LEU A 436 5.89 2.47 -3.58
C LEU A 436 5.54 2.50 -5.06
N ARG A 437 4.30 2.13 -5.41
CA ARG A 437 3.79 2.07 -6.79
C ARG A 437 3.22 3.40 -7.28
N GLY A 438 2.25 3.92 -6.53
CA GLY A 438 1.44 5.09 -6.89
C GLY A 438 2.18 6.39 -6.66
N ASP A 439 1.64 7.48 -7.22
CA ASP A 439 2.19 8.80 -6.95
C ASP A 439 2.24 9.10 -5.44
N PHE A 440 3.26 9.84 -5.04
CA PHE A 440 3.55 10.11 -3.63
C PHE A 440 2.43 10.92 -2.97
N THR A 441 1.75 11.81 -3.71
CA THR A 441 0.66 12.64 -3.18
C THR A 441 -0.51 11.79 -2.70
N ASN A 442 -0.98 10.87 -3.54
CA ASN A 442 -2.06 9.95 -3.24
C ASN A 442 -1.62 8.92 -2.19
N GLY A 443 -0.43 8.35 -2.35
CA GLY A 443 0.14 7.41 -1.38
C GLY A 443 0.24 8.00 0.03
N TYR A 444 0.78 9.22 0.16
CA TYR A 444 0.97 9.93 1.42
C TYR A 444 -0.36 10.38 2.03
N SER A 445 -1.19 11.11 1.27
CA SER A 445 -2.45 11.67 1.78
C SER A 445 -3.43 10.58 2.23
N TYR A 446 -3.49 9.45 1.52
CA TYR A 446 -4.37 8.34 1.88
C TYR A 446 -3.91 7.69 3.20
N PHE A 447 -2.60 7.52 3.38
CA PHE A 447 -2.08 7.00 4.63
C PHE A 447 -2.29 7.95 5.80
N VAL A 448 -2.04 9.25 5.61
CA VAL A 448 -2.30 10.28 6.64
C VAL A 448 -3.77 10.29 7.03
N GLY A 449 -4.68 10.20 6.05
CA GLY A 449 -6.11 10.08 6.31
C GLY A 449 -6.44 8.87 7.19
N THR A 450 -5.92 7.69 6.82
CA THR A 450 -6.10 6.46 7.60
C THR A 450 -5.46 6.56 9.00
N LEU A 451 -4.31 7.19 9.14
CA LEU A 451 -3.67 7.43 10.45
C LEU A 451 -4.58 8.25 11.37
N ILE A 452 -5.26 9.26 10.82
CA ILE A 452 -6.21 10.07 11.58
C ILE A 452 -7.43 9.21 12.00
N GLY A 453 -8.02 8.48 11.06
CA GLY A 453 -9.20 7.64 11.31
C GLY A 453 -8.96 6.44 12.24
N LEU A 454 -7.83 5.75 12.07
CA LEU A 454 -7.51 4.51 12.78
C LEU A 454 -6.79 4.75 14.13
N TYR A 455 -6.15 5.91 14.32
CA TYR A 455 -5.39 6.20 15.54
C TYR A 455 -5.75 7.52 16.22
N ALA A 456 -5.71 8.65 15.51
CA ALA A 456 -5.89 9.96 16.15
C ALA A 456 -7.30 10.14 16.75
N ILE A 457 -8.35 9.87 15.96
CA ILE A 457 -9.75 9.99 16.39
C ILE A 457 -10.06 9.02 17.54
N PRO A 458 -9.75 7.71 17.45
CA PRO A 458 -9.96 6.78 18.57
C PRO A 458 -9.22 7.19 19.84
N LYS A 459 -7.97 7.66 19.75
CA LYS A 459 -7.22 8.15 20.92
C LYS A 459 -7.85 9.39 21.53
N LEU A 460 -8.36 10.30 20.71
CA LEU A 460 -9.11 11.46 21.19
C LEU A 460 -10.37 11.02 21.94
N ILE A 461 -11.15 10.09 21.37
CA ILE A 461 -12.34 9.51 22.02
C ILE A 461 -11.97 8.91 23.38
N MET A 462 -10.92 8.08 23.44
CA MET A 462 -10.45 7.46 24.68
C MET A 462 -10.05 8.50 25.73
N LYS A 463 -9.34 9.57 25.33
CA LYS A 463 -8.91 10.64 26.22
C LYS A 463 -10.09 11.43 26.78
N LEU A 464 -11.04 11.81 25.93
CA LEU A 464 -12.26 12.53 26.33
C LEU A 464 -13.14 11.65 27.23
N SER A 465 -13.37 10.41 26.85
CA SER A 465 -14.10 9.41 27.64
C SER A 465 -13.52 9.24 29.04
N ASN A 466 -12.20 9.10 29.17
CA ASN A 466 -11.57 8.98 30.49
C ASN A 466 -11.68 10.30 31.29
N PHE A 467 -11.61 11.46 30.62
CA PHE A 467 -11.78 12.76 31.28
C PHE A 467 -13.18 12.93 31.86
N PHE A 468 -14.24 12.51 31.14
CA PHE A 468 -15.62 12.66 31.62
C PHE A 468 -16.05 11.59 32.63
N PHE A 469 -15.58 10.34 32.49
CA PHE A 469 -16.12 9.21 33.26
C PHE A 469 -15.18 8.63 34.32
N ASP A 470 -13.88 8.90 34.25
CA ASP A 470 -12.89 8.35 35.20
C ASP A 470 -12.29 9.42 36.14
N GLN A 471 -12.75 10.68 36.10
CA GLN A 471 -12.41 11.66 37.13
C GLN A 471 -12.96 11.18 38.49
N LYS A 472 -12.06 10.95 39.44
CA LYS A 472 -12.43 10.83 40.85
C LYS A 472 -13.04 12.17 41.26
N VAL A 473 -14.37 12.24 41.33
CA VAL A 473 -15.06 13.30 42.08
C VAL A 473 -14.44 13.29 43.47
N TRP A 474 -13.71 14.36 43.82
CA TRP A 474 -13.22 14.60 45.16
C TRP A 474 -14.45 14.80 46.05
N VAL A 475 -15.04 13.71 46.52
CA VAL A 475 -15.99 13.78 47.62
C VAL A 475 -15.13 14.03 48.86
N SER A 476 -15.03 15.31 49.22
CA SER A 476 -14.62 15.75 50.54
C SER A 476 -15.40 14.91 51.55
N LYS A 477 -14.69 14.06 52.30
CA LYS A 477 -15.23 13.52 53.54
C LYS A 477 -15.49 14.73 54.44
N LYS A 478 -16.75 15.11 54.60
CA LYS A 478 -17.15 15.94 55.74
C LYS A 478 -16.87 15.12 56.99
N ASN A 479 -15.89 15.58 57.78
CA ASN A 479 -15.70 15.17 59.16
C ASN A 479 -16.88 15.62 60.02
#